data_AF-A0A318KZT1-F1
#
_entry.id   AF-A0A318KZT1-F1
#
_cell.length_a   1.000
_cell.length_b   1.000
_cell.length_c   1.000
_cell.angle_alpha   90.00
_cell.angle_beta   90.00
_cell.angle_gamma   90.00
#
_symmetry.space_group_name_H-M   'P 1'
#
loop_
_entity.id
_entity.type
_entity.pdbx_description
1 polymer ?
#
loop_
_entity_poly.entity_id
_entity_poly.type
_entity_poly.pdbx_seq_one_letter_code
_entity_poly.pdbx_strand_id
1 'polypeptide(L)'
;MSRLPLVSAETADAEQADLLTEVQRQLGRVPNLYAGMANSPATLRAYLAMRDALTRGKLSARVREQLALLVASENGCDYCVAAHTMRAGRMGFTDAAIAATRDARADDPHAEAVLRFASTVMRTRGRVDDAAIAAARAHGVGDAELSEIVGHIALNTLSNYFNHVAEPELDFPPAAPAKGPAMTPNWRPARNVTLVEGYTLLDGDGRPVRTIDDVEVRIEGGFLHIRIPNTPTVQTVSAPAVSLITFAES
;
A
#
# COMPACT_ATOMS: atom_id res chain seq x y z
N MET A 1 -22.06 3.05 -2.31
CA MET A 1 -22.19 2.44 -3.65
C MET A 1 -20.83 2.55 -4.33
N SER A 2 -20.42 1.52 -5.07
CA SER A 2 -19.14 1.54 -5.81
C SER A 2 -19.14 2.62 -6.89
N ARG A 3 -17.98 3.22 -7.16
CA ARG A 3 -17.78 4.23 -8.21
C ARG A 3 -17.80 3.65 -9.61
N LEU A 4 -17.44 2.37 -9.76
CA LEU A 4 -17.61 1.63 -11.00
C LEU A 4 -18.79 0.66 -10.85
N PRO A 5 -19.56 0.38 -11.93
CA PRO A 5 -20.61 -0.63 -11.89
C PRO A 5 -20.04 -1.99 -11.46
N LEU A 6 -20.80 -2.78 -10.71
CA LEU A 6 -20.41 -4.17 -10.42
C LEU A 6 -21.13 -5.05 -11.44
N VAL A 7 -20.36 -5.69 -12.33
CA VAL A 7 -20.92 -6.60 -13.34
C VAL A 7 -21.47 -7.84 -12.64
N SER A 8 -22.72 -8.17 -12.93
CA SER A 8 -23.43 -9.34 -12.40
C SER A 8 -23.71 -10.36 -13.50
N ALA A 9 -24.23 -11.53 -13.14
CA ALA A 9 -24.66 -12.52 -14.13
C ALA A 9 -25.78 -12.00 -15.06
N GLU A 10 -26.54 -10.98 -14.62
CA GLU A 10 -27.65 -10.39 -15.38
C GLU A 10 -27.17 -9.29 -16.33
N THR A 11 -26.07 -8.61 -16.00
CA THR A 11 -25.55 -7.46 -16.75
C THR A 11 -24.32 -7.78 -17.60
N ALA A 12 -23.72 -8.96 -17.41
CA ALA A 12 -22.53 -9.39 -18.13
C ALA A 12 -22.81 -9.68 -19.61
N ASP A 13 -21.91 -9.24 -20.48
CA ASP A 13 -21.75 -9.83 -21.80
C ASP A 13 -21.10 -11.23 -21.70
N ALA A 14 -20.96 -11.91 -22.85
CA ALA A 14 -20.41 -13.27 -22.89
C ALA A 14 -18.97 -13.36 -22.36
N GLU A 15 -18.11 -12.38 -22.69
CA GLU A 15 -16.70 -12.39 -22.29
C GLU A 15 -16.55 -12.11 -20.79
N GLN A 16 -17.36 -11.18 -20.27
CA GLN A 16 -17.46 -10.90 -18.83
C GLN A 16 -17.96 -12.12 -18.06
N ALA A 17 -19.01 -12.78 -18.55
CA ALA A 17 -19.59 -13.96 -17.91
C ALA A 17 -18.59 -15.11 -17.82
N ASP A 18 -17.80 -15.36 -18.87
CA ASP A 18 -16.75 -16.38 -18.88
C ASP A 18 -15.67 -16.09 -17.83
N LEU A 19 -15.19 -14.83 -17.76
CA LEU A 19 -14.18 -14.43 -16.78
C LEU A 19 -14.71 -14.50 -15.34
N LEU A 20 -15.95 -14.07 -15.09
CA LEU A 20 -16.57 -14.14 -13.76
C LEU A 20 -16.85 -15.59 -13.34
N THR A 21 -17.20 -16.47 -14.28
CA THR A 21 -17.33 -17.91 -14.02
C THR A 21 -15.99 -18.52 -13.61
N GLU A 22 -14.89 -18.11 -14.25
CA GLU A 22 -13.55 -18.56 -13.85
C GLU A 22 -13.18 -18.06 -12.44
N VAL A 23 -13.53 -16.82 -12.09
CA VAL A 23 -13.37 -16.30 -10.72
C VAL A 23 -14.16 -17.12 -9.72
N GLN A 24 -15.43 -17.38 -10.00
CA GLN A 24 -16.32 -18.21 -9.18
C GLN A 24 -15.73 -19.60 -8.97
N ARG A 25 -15.19 -20.22 -10.02
CA ARG A 25 -14.56 -21.55 -9.96
C ARG A 25 -13.31 -21.55 -9.06
N GLN A 26 -12.48 -20.52 -9.15
CA GLN A 26 -11.24 -20.45 -8.36
C GLN A 26 -11.46 -20.07 -6.89
N LEU A 27 -12.45 -19.22 -6.60
CA LEU A 27 -12.62 -18.62 -5.26
C LEU A 27 -13.90 -19.06 -4.53
N GLY A 28 -14.79 -19.79 -5.21
CA GLY A 28 -16.11 -20.19 -4.68
C GLY A 28 -17.13 -19.05 -4.59
N ARG A 29 -16.74 -17.82 -4.96
CA ARG A 29 -17.58 -16.64 -5.07
C ARG A 29 -16.94 -15.63 -6.04
N VAL A 30 -17.68 -14.60 -6.43
CA VAL A 30 -17.16 -13.42 -7.14
C VAL A 30 -17.06 -12.25 -6.18
N PRO A 31 -15.86 -11.91 -5.67
CA PRO A 31 -15.70 -10.69 -4.87
C PRO A 31 -15.92 -9.41 -5.69
N ASN A 32 -16.35 -8.33 -5.02
CA ASN A 32 -16.67 -7.06 -5.67
C ASN A 32 -15.50 -6.45 -6.46
N LEU A 33 -14.25 -6.68 -6.07
CA LEU A 33 -13.06 -6.35 -6.87
C LEU A 33 -13.13 -6.93 -8.29
N TYR A 34 -13.50 -8.21 -8.43
CA TYR A 34 -13.56 -8.89 -9.73
C TYR A 34 -14.77 -8.46 -10.53
N ALA A 35 -15.92 -8.28 -9.87
CA ALA A 35 -17.12 -7.73 -10.50
C ALA A 35 -16.88 -6.30 -11.03
N GLY A 36 -16.10 -5.49 -10.31
CA GLY A 36 -15.68 -4.18 -10.77
C GLY A 36 -14.68 -4.26 -11.93
N MET A 37 -13.65 -5.12 -11.84
CA MET A 37 -12.68 -5.27 -12.94
C MET A 37 -13.33 -5.79 -14.22
N ALA A 38 -14.43 -6.53 -14.13
CA ALA A 38 -15.17 -7.04 -15.29
C ALA A 38 -15.75 -5.95 -16.20
N ASN A 39 -15.85 -4.68 -15.76
CA ASN A 39 -16.13 -3.56 -16.70
C ASN A 39 -15.11 -3.50 -17.86
N SER A 40 -13.91 -4.04 -17.67
CA SER A 40 -12.90 -4.25 -18.71
C SER A 40 -12.45 -5.70 -18.71
N PRO A 41 -12.98 -6.56 -19.60
CA PRO A 41 -12.49 -7.94 -19.75
C PRO A 41 -10.98 -8.03 -19.97
N ALA A 42 -10.38 -7.04 -20.66
CA ALA A 42 -8.94 -6.94 -20.83
C ALA A 42 -8.20 -6.81 -19.49
N THR A 43 -8.67 -5.94 -18.60
CA THR A 43 -8.08 -5.72 -17.26
C THR A 43 -8.25 -6.97 -16.39
N LEU A 44 -9.46 -7.52 -16.33
CA LEU A 44 -9.75 -8.71 -15.51
C LEU A 44 -8.94 -9.91 -16.00
N ARG A 45 -8.90 -10.18 -17.31
CA ARG A 45 -8.10 -11.26 -17.89
C ARG A 45 -6.62 -11.13 -17.55
N ALA A 46 -6.04 -9.95 -17.73
CA ALA A 46 -4.63 -9.71 -17.43
C ALA A 46 -4.32 -9.95 -15.94
N TYR A 47 -5.19 -9.46 -15.06
CA TYR A 47 -5.05 -9.67 -13.61
C TYR A 47 -5.12 -11.17 -13.25
N LEU A 48 -6.10 -11.90 -13.79
CA LEU A 48 -6.26 -13.34 -13.54
C LEU A 48 -5.06 -14.14 -14.06
N ALA A 49 -4.59 -13.85 -15.27
CA ALA A 49 -3.43 -14.52 -15.86
C ALA A 49 -2.15 -14.28 -15.03
N MET A 50 -1.92 -13.05 -14.60
CA MET A 50 -0.76 -12.71 -13.76
C MET A 50 -0.84 -13.39 -12.39
N ARG A 51 -2.02 -13.39 -11.76
CA ARG A 51 -2.26 -14.07 -10.47
C ARG A 51 -2.02 -15.58 -10.58
N ASP A 52 -2.53 -16.19 -11.63
CA ASP A 52 -2.41 -17.62 -11.89
C ASP A 52 -0.94 -18.03 -12.13
N ALA A 53 -0.22 -17.27 -12.95
CA ALA A 53 1.21 -17.48 -13.19
C ALA A 53 2.04 -17.38 -11.90
N LEU A 54 1.85 -16.32 -11.12
CA LEU A 54 2.59 -16.11 -9.87
C LEU A 54 2.22 -17.14 -8.78
N THR A 55 1.03 -17.72 -8.83
CA THR A 55 0.63 -18.78 -7.89
C THR A 55 1.43 -20.08 -8.06
N ARG A 56 2.00 -20.31 -9.24
CA ARG A 56 2.89 -21.43 -9.56
C ARG A 56 4.38 -21.12 -9.34
N GLY A 57 4.70 -19.95 -8.78
CA GLY A 57 6.05 -19.53 -8.47
C GLY A 57 6.73 -20.31 -7.33
N LYS A 58 7.92 -19.85 -6.96
CA LYS A 58 8.74 -20.35 -5.85
C LYS A 58 8.20 -19.93 -4.49
N LEU A 59 7.60 -18.74 -4.39
CA LEU A 59 7.06 -18.25 -3.13
C LEU A 59 5.86 -19.11 -2.66
N SER A 60 5.95 -19.60 -1.42
CA SER A 60 4.90 -20.41 -0.82
C SER A 60 3.58 -19.64 -0.71
N ALA A 61 2.45 -20.35 -0.66
CA ALA A 61 1.13 -19.71 -0.52
C ALA A 61 1.03 -18.80 0.72
N ARG A 62 1.69 -19.17 1.82
CA ARG A 62 1.75 -18.38 3.05
C ARG A 62 2.52 -17.07 2.85
N VAL A 63 3.69 -17.13 2.21
CA VAL A 63 4.52 -15.94 1.96
C VAL A 63 3.84 -15.01 0.96
N ARG A 64 3.20 -15.55 -0.09
CA ARG A 64 2.42 -14.75 -1.05
C ARG A 64 1.26 -14.01 -0.38
N GLU A 65 0.62 -14.62 0.60
CA GLU A 65 -0.45 -13.97 1.37
C GLU A 65 0.09 -12.85 2.27
N GLN A 66 1.22 -13.08 2.94
CA GLN A 66 1.86 -12.04 3.75
C GLN A 66 2.34 -10.87 2.89
N LEU A 67 2.90 -11.14 1.70
CA LEU A 67 3.25 -10.09 0.73
C LEU A 67 2.01 -9.28 0.30
N ALA A 68 0.90 -9.95 0.00
CA ALA A 68 -0.32 -9.27 -0.40
C ALA A 68 -0.87 -8.37 0.72
N LEU A 69 -0.86 -8.85 1.97
CA LEU A 69 -1.23 -8.06 3.14
C LEU A 69 -0.29 -6.87 3.35
N LEU A 70 1.03 -7.08 3.29
CA LEU A 70 2.03 -6.01 3.42
C LEU A 70 1.86 -4.93 2.35
N VAL A 71 1.72 -5.33 1.08
CA VAL A 71 1.55 -4.37 -0.03
C VAL A 71 0.23 -3.60 0.12
N ALA A 72 -0.85 -4.28 0.50
CA ALA A 72 -2.13 -3.62 0.79
C ALA A 72 -2.02 -2.61 1.94
N SER A 73 -1.27 -2.93 3.00
CA SER A 73 -1.01 -2.02 4.12
C SER A 73 -0.17 -0.81 3.71
N GLU A 74 0.93 -1.02 2.97
CA GLU A 74 1.81 0.05 2.49
C GLU A 74 1.09 0.99 1.50
N ASN A 75 0.22 0.44 0.65
CA ASN A 75 -0.60 1.21 -0.29
C ASN A 75 -1.85 1.84 0.34
N GLY A 76 -2.23 1.47 1.58
CA GLY A 76 -3.45 2.01 2.19
C GLY A 76 -4.74 1.48 1.53
N CYS A 77 -4.80 0.22 1.09
CA CYS A 77 -6.03 -0.37 0.54
C CYS A 77 -6.80 -1.16 1.63
N ASP A 78 -7.79 -0.53 2.26
CA ASP A 78 -8.56 -1.17 3.34
C ASP A 78 -9.38 -2.38 2.86
N TYR A 79 -9.95 -2.33 1.65
CA TYR A 79 -10.62 -3.48 1.04
C TYR A 79 -9.68 -4.69 0.94
N CYS A 80 -8.45 -4.44 0.48
CA CYS A 80 -7.44 -5.46 0.28
C CYS A 80 -6.92 -5.99 1.61
N VAL A 81 -6.70 -5.10 2.59
CA VAL A 81 -6.33 -5.49 3.96
C VAL A 81 -7.41 -6.39 4.57
N ALA A 82 -8.69 -6.04 4.45
CA ALA A 82 -9.79 -6.88 4.93
C ALA A 82 -9.79 -8.27 4.27
N ALA A 83 -9.65 -8.32 2.94
CA ALA A 83 -9.60 -9.58 2.20
C ALA A 83 -8.41 -10.47 2.61
N HIS A 84 -7.21 -9.89 2.71
CA HIS A 84 -5.99 -10.61 3.03
C HIS A 84 -5.86 -10.95 4.52
N THR A 85 -6.40 -10.13 5.43
CA THR A 85 -6.52 -10.48 6.85
C THR A 85 -7.45 -11.69 7.03
N MET A 86 -8.62 -11.70 6.39
CA MET A 86 -9.54 -12.85 6.44
C MET A 86 -8.87 -14.12 5.91
N ARG A 87 -8.17 -14.03 4.77
CA ARG A 87 -7.49 -15.17 4.16
C ARG A 87 -6.29 -15.66 4.96
N ALA A 88 -5.48 -14.76 5.53
CA ALA A 88 -4.41 -15.12 6.46
C ALA A 88 -4.96 -15.85 7.70
N GLY A 89 -6.07 -15.39 8.27
CA GLY A 89 -6.74 -16.09 9.37
C GLY A 89 -7.17 -17.51 8.98
N ARG A 90 -7.73 -17.71 7.78
CA ARG A 90 -8.06 -19.05 7.24
C ARG A 90 -6.83 -19.93 7.00
N MET A 91 -5.66 -19.34 6.79
CA MET A 91 -4.39 -20.06 6.71
C MET A 91 -3.77 -20.33 8.10
N GLY A 92 -4.42 -19.94 9.20
CA GLY A 92 -3.96 -20.17 10.56
C GLY A 92 -2.90 -19.18 11.06
N PHE A 93 -2.77 -18.00 10.44
CA PHE A 93 -2.01 -16.91 11.06
C PHE A 93 -2.76 -16.39 12.27
N THR A 94 -2.02 -16.11 13.36
CA THR A 94 -2.57 -15.43 14.54
C THR A 94 -2.78 -13.95 14.24
N ASP A 95 -3.64 -13.28 15.01
CA ASP A 95 -3.83 -11.82 14.88
C ASP A 95 -2.51 -11.05 15.09
N ALA A 96 -1.66 -11.53 15.99
CA ALA A 96 -0.33 -10.97 16.22
C ALA A 96 0.58 -11.11 14.98
N ALA A 97 0.58 -12.28 14.33
CA ALA A 97 1.36 -12.49 13.10
C ALA A 97 0.81 -11.68 11.92
N ILE A 98 -0.51 -11.51 11.83
CA ILE A 98 -1.17 -10.64 10.83
C ILE A 98 -0.76 -9.19 11.05
N ALA A 99 -0.78 -8.71 12.30
CA ALA A 99 -0.33 -7.36 12.65
C ALA A 99 1.15 -7.16 12.32
N ALA A 100 2.01 -8.09 12.75
CA ALA A 100 3.45 -8.05 12.51
C ALA A 100 3.81 -8.03 11.00
N THR A 101 3.04 -8.75 10.18
CA THR A 101 3.22 -8.76 8.71
C THR A 101 3.12 -7.35 8.11
N ARG A 102 2.27 -6.48 8.67
CA ARG A 102 2.12 -5.09 8.20
C ARG A 102 3.36 -4.24 8.44
N ASP A 103 4.17 -4.62 9.42
CA ASP A 103 5.48 -4.01 9.74
C ASP A 103 6.65 -4.75 9.07
N ALA A 104 6.36 -5.56 8.04
CA ALA A 104 7.33 -6.41 7.35
C ALA A 104 8.07 -7.37 8.28
N ARG A 105 7.36 -7.93 9.27
CA ARG A 105 7.88 -8.95 10.20
C ARG A 105 7.17 -10.29 10.04
N ALA A 106 7.87 -11.38 10.30
CA ALA A 106 7.31 -12.72 10.29
C ALA A 106 8.06 -13.65 11.25
N ASP A 107 7.40 -14.71 11.73
CA ASP A 107 8.02 -15.70 12.60
C ASP A 107 9.11 -16.52 11.88
N ASP A 108 8.92 -16.75 10.57
CA ASP A 108 9.90 -17.44 9.72
C ASP A 108 10.94 -16.43 9.18
N PRO A 109 12.25 -16.64 9.40
CA PRO A 109 13.29 -15.71 8.98
C PRO A 109 13.38 -15.49 7.46
N HIS A 110 13.11 -16.51 6.65
CA HIS A 110 13.11 -16.38 5.19
C HIS A 110 11.92 -15.53 4.73
N ALA A 111 10.71 -15.81 5.25
CA ALA A 111 9.52 -15.00 5.00
C ALA A 111 9.73 -13.54 5.45
N GLU A 112 10.32 -13.30 6.62
CA GLU A 112 10.61 -11.94 7.07
C GLU A 112 11.57 -11.22 6.11
N ALA A 113 12.62 -11.90 5.62
CA ALA A 113 13.55 -11.32 4.66
C ALA A 113 12.84 -10.97 3.32
N VAL A 114 11.93 -11.82 2.85
CA VAL A 114 11.07 -11.55 1.69
C VAL A 114 10.23 -10.29 1.91
N LEU A 115 9.57 -10.17 3.07
CA LEU A 115 8.73 -9.01 3.41
C LEU A 115 9.54 -7.72 3.53
N ARG A 116 10.70 -7.77 4.20
CA ARG A 116 11.60 -6.61 4.34
C ARG A 116 12.10 -6.14 2.99
N PHE A 117 12.54 -7.06 2.13
CA PHE A 117 12.95 -6.70 0.76
C PHE A 117 11.80 -6.07 -0.02
N ALA A 118 10.59 -6.63 0.05
CA ALA A 118 9.42 -6.06 -0.60
C ALA A 118 9.09 -4.64 -0.10
N SER A 119 9.14 -4.40 1.22
CA SER A 119 8.95 -3.07 1.81
C SER A 119 10.01 -2.08 1.30
N THR A 120 11.28 -2.48 1.23
CA THR A 120 12.36 -1.66 0.68
C THR A 120 12.11 -1.32 -0.80
N VAL A 121 11.71 -2.30 -1.62
CA VAL A 121 11.37 -2.08 -3.04
C VAL A 121 10.24 -1.06 -3.18
N MET A 122 9.16 -1.18 -2.39
CA MET A 122 8.04 -0.23 -2.47
C MET A 122 8.44 1.18 -2.04
N ARG A 123 9.17 1.31 -0.93
CA ARG A 123 9.60 2.61 -0.37
C ARG A 123 10.60 3.34 -1.26
N THR A 124 11.46 2.59 -1.95
CA THR A 124 12.46 3.14 -2.89
C THR A 124 11.96 3.20 -4.33
N ARG A 125 10.72 2.78 -4.59
CA ARG A 125 10.14 2.64 -5.94
C ARG A 125 11.04 1.80 -6.87
N GLY A 126 11.56 0.70 -6.35
CA GLY A 126 12.41 -0.26 -7.06
C GLY A 126 13.90 0.09 -7.12
N ARG A 127 14.31 1.26 -6.61
CA ARG A 127 15.73 1.69 -6.59
C ARG A 127 16.43 1.17 -5.33
N VAL A 128 16.56 -0.15 -5.25
CA VAL A 128 17.26 -0.81 -4.14
C VAL A 128 18.77 -0.80 -4.36
N ASP A 129 19.54 -0.80 -3.28
CA ASP A 129 21.00 -0.95 -3.32
C ASP A 129 21.42 -2.43 -3.20
N ASP A 130 22.70 -2.70 -3.46
CA ASP A 130 23.26 -4.06 -3.37
C ASP A 130 23.19 -4.62 -1.94
N ALA A 131 23.20 -3.74 -0.93
CA ALA A 131 23.10 -4.13 0.47
C ALA A 131 21.72 -4.74 0.79
N ALA A 132 20.63 -4.19 0.25
CA ALA A 132 19.29 -4.74 0.42
C ALA A 132 19.16 -6.13 -0.23
N ILE A 133 19.76 -6.32 -1.41
CA ILE A 133 19.77 -7.63 -2.10
C ILE A 133 20.61 -8.65 -1.30
N ALA A 134 21.81 -8.24 -0.86
CA ALA A 134 22.68 -9.09 -0.06
C ALA A 134 22.04 -9.51 1.27
N ALA A 135 21.34 -8.59 1.94
CA ALA A 135 20.61 -8.87 3.17
C ALA A 135 19.50 -9.91 2.95
N ALA A 136 18.74 -9.82 1.86
CA ALA A 136 17.73 -10.83 1.53
C ALA A 136 18.37 -12.20 1.27
N ARG A 137 19.46 -12.23 0.49
CA ARG A 137 20.20 -13.47 0.17
C ARG A 137 20.80 -14.15 1.40
N ALA A 138 21.21 -13.38 2.41
CA ALA A 138 21.73 -13.92 3.67
C ALA A 138 20.70 -14.80 4.42
N HIS A 139 19.41 -14.62 4.12
CA HIS A 139 18.31 -15.44 4.64
C HIS A 139 17.74 -16.44 3.62
N GLY A 140 18.48 -16.71 2.54
CA GLY A 140 18.12 -17.73 1.55
C GLY A 140 17.16 -17.26 0.45
N VAL A 141 16.88 -15.96 0.33
CA VAL A 141 16.04 -15.44 -0.75
C VAL A 141 16.79 -15.53 -2.09
N GLY A 142 16.32 -16.40 -2.99
CA GLY A 142 16.95 -16.66 -4.29
C GLY A 142 16.53 -15.69 -5.39
N ASP A 143 17.21 -15.74 -6.54
CA ASP A 143 16.96 -14.83 -7.68
C ASP A 143 15.53 -14.94 -8.25
N ALA A 144 14.99 -16.16 -8.26
CA ALA A 144 13.60 -16.40 -8.66
C ALA A 144 12.63 -15.71 -7.69
N GLU A 145 12.89 -15.78 -6.38
CA GLU A 145 12.05 -15.15 -5.36
C GLU A 145 12.17 -13.63 -5.40
N LEU A 146 13.39 -13.08 -5.58
CA LEU A 146 13.59 -11.64 -5.78
C LEU A 146 12.77 -11.12 -6.97
N SER A 147 12.74 -11.86 -8.07
CA SER A 147 11.94 -11.55 -9.26
C SER A 147 10.44 -11.66 -8.99
N GLU A 148 10.00 -12.73 -8.33
CA GLU A 148 8.60 -12.95 -7.97
C GLU A 148 8.07 -11.93 -6.96
N ILE A 149 8.91 -11.43 -6.04
CA ILE A 149 8.55 -10.34 -5.11
C ILE A 149 8.11 -9.11 -5.90
N VAL A 150 8.86 -8.71 -6.93
CA VAL A 150 8.49 -7.58 -7.80
C VAL A 150 7.17 -7.87 -8.53
N GLY A 151 7.01 -9.09 -9.04
CA GLY A 151 5.76 -9.54 -9.65
C GLY A 151 4.56 -9.46 -8.70
N HIS A 152 4.72 -9.89 -7.46
CA HIS A 152 3.68 -9.80 -6.43
C HIS A 152 3.39 -8.37 -6.01
N ILE A 153 4.40 -7.49 -5.94
CA ILE A 153 4.18 -6.05 -5.70
C ILE A 153 3.33 -5.48 -6.82
N ALA A 154 3.65 -5.76 -8.09
CA ALA A 154 2.89 -5.27 -9.23
C ALA A 154 1.44 -5.80 -9.24
N LEU A 155 1.25 -7.11 -9.02
CA LEU A 155 -0.07 -7.74 -8.94
C LEU A 155 -0.95 -7.08 -7.87
N ASN A 156 -0.41 -6.91 -6.66
CA ASN A 156 -1.17 -6.35 -5.55
C ASN A 156 -1.36 -4.83 -5.69
N THR A 157 -0.39 -4.11 -6.26
CA THR A 157 -0.54 -2.68 -6.56
C THR A 157 -1.68 -2.46 -7.55
N LEU A 158 -1.79 -3.31 -8.58
CA LEU A 158 -2.90 -3.24 -9.54
C LEU A 158 -4.26 -3.40 -8.85
N SER A 159 -4.43 -4.40 -7.98
CA SER A 159 -5.71 -4.58 -7.25
C SER A 159 -5.96 -3.48 -6.22
N ASN A 160 -4.91 -2.99 -5.53
CA ASN A 160 -5.01 -1.90 -4.56
C ASN A 160 -5.48 -0.62 -5.25
N TYR A 161 -4.81 -0.21 -6.33
CA TYR A 161 -5.13 1.03 -7.04
C TYR A 161 -6.47 0.94 -7.76
N PHE A 162 -6.80 -0.24 -8.28
CA PHE A 162 -8.15 -0.48 -8.80
C PHE A 162 -9.21 -0.22 -7.72
N ASN A 163 -9.02 -0.76 -6.51
CA ASN A 163 -9.96 -0.54 -5.40
C ASN A 163 -10.00 0.91 -4.92
N HIS A 164 -8.89 1.65 -4.97
CA HIS A 164 -8.89 3.09 -4.70
C HIS A 164 -9.73 3.89 -5.70
N VAL A 165 -9.71 3.48 -6.97
CA VAL A 165 -10.51 4.12 -8.02
C VAL A 165 -11.98 3.70 -7.93
N ALA A 166 -12.24 2.40 -7.79
CA ALA A 166 -13.57 1.81 -7.86
C ALA A 166 -14.35 1.94 -6.54
N GLU A 167 -13.67 2.07 -5.41
CA GLU A 167 -14.26 2.06 -4.05
C GLU A 167 -15.40 1.03 -3.91
N PRO A 168 -15.15 -0.26 -4.22
CA PRO A 168 -16.20 -1.27 -4.12
C PRO A 168 -16.67 -1.41 -2.68
N GLU A 169 -17.94 -1.73 -2.52
CA GLU A 169 -18.48 -2.07 -1.21
C GLU A 169 -17.74 -3.27 -0.63
N LEU A 170 -17.44 -3.21 0.66
CA LEU A 170 -16.70 -4.25 1.35
C LEU A 170 -17.56 -5.52 1.51
N ASP A 171 -17.13 -6.59 0.87
CA ASP A 171 -17.75 -7.92 0.89
C ASP A 171 -16.90 -8.95 1.65
N PHE A 172 -16.11 -8.46 2.62
CA PHE A 172 -15.28 -9.23 3.54
C PHE A 172 -15.51 -8.73 4.98
N PRO A 173 -15.20 -9.54 6.01
CA PRO A 173 -15.18 -9.05 7.38
C PRO A 173 -14.25 -7.82 7.50
N PRO A 174 -14.68 -6.73 8.16
CA PRO A 174 -13.81 -5.59 8.40
C PRO A 174 -12.53 -5.99 9.15
N ALA A 175 -11.43 -5.33 8.81
CA ALA A 175 -10.15 -5.47 9.51
C ALA A 175 -9.68 -4.09 10.00
N ALA A 176 -8.73 -4.07 10.93
CA ALA A 176 -8.07 -2.82 11.29
C ALA A 176 -7.47 -2.18 10.03
N PRO A 177 -7.70 -0.86 9.81
CA PRO A 177 -7.34 -0.21 8.56
C PRO A 177 -5.83 -0.26 8.29
N ALA A 178 -5.47 -0.16 7.01
CA ALA A 178 -4.11 -0.28 6.49
C ALA A 178 -3.16 0.77 7.07
N LYS A 179 -3.66 1.99 7.20
CA LYS A 179 -3.04 3.15 7.86
C LYS A 179 -4.11 3.79 8.73
N GLY A 180 -3.72 4.62 9.70
CA GLY A 180 -4.69 5.52 10.36
C GLY A 180 -5.51 6.30 9.32
N PRO A 181 -6.69 6.84 9.68
CA PRO A 181 -7.60 7.46 8.72
C PRO A 181 -6.80 8.33 7.76
N ALA A 182 -6.98 8.07 6.45
CA ALA A 182 -6.25 8.68 5.34
C ALA A 182 -5.73 10.04 5.74
N MET A 183 -4.40 10.27 5.67
CA MET A 183 -3.74 11.49 6.16
C MET A 183 -4.63 12.67 5.82
N THR A 184 -5.38 13.12 6.82
CA THR A 184 -6.48 14.02 6.56
C THR A 184 -5.82 15.29 6.07
N PRO A 185 -6.32 15.93 4.99
CA PRO A 185 -5.77 17.20 4.49
C PRO A 185 -6.04 18.35 5.47
N ASN A 186 -6.23 18.05 6.75
CA ASN A 186 -6.47 18.98 7.82
C ASN A 186 -5.14 19.56 8.26
N TRP A 187 -5.13 20.88 8.40
CA TRP A 187 -4.04 21.59 9.04
C TRP A 187 -3.95 21.15 10.49
N ARG A 188 -2.74 20.78 10.93
CA ARG A 188 -2.43 20.37 12.30
C ARG A 188 -1.42 21.34 12.89
N PRO A 189 -1.60 21.81 14.13
CA PRO A 189 -0.59 22.62 14.79
C PRO A 189 0.67 21.78 15.05
N ALA A 190 1.83 22.35 14.74
CA ALA A 190 3.14 21.79 15.02
C ALA A 190 3.96 22.81 15.80
N ARG A 191 4.59 22.33 16.88
CA ARG A 191 5.54 23.11 17.67
C ARG A 191 6.73 23.53 16.83
N ASN A 192 7.22 22.62 15.97
CA ASN A 192 8.26 22.95 15.00
C ASN A 192 8.29 22.02 13.79
N VAL A 193 8.87 22.54 12.72
CA VAL A 193 9.30 21.81 11.53
C VAL A 193 10.77 22.11 11.29
N THR A 194 11.61 21.08 11.18
CA THR A 194 13.03 21.21 10.86
C THR A 194 13.33 20.53 9.54
N LEU A 195 14.01 21.23 8.64
CA LEU A 195 14.49 20.69 7.37
C LEU A 195 15.90 20.10 7.49
N VAL A 196 16.23 19.19 6.56
CA VAL A 196 17.59 18.66 6.41
C VAL A 196 18.56 19.76 5.95
N GLU A 197 19.86 19.55 6.14
CA GLU A 197 20.88 20.51 5.74
C GLU A 197 20.81 20.83 4.22
N GLY A 198 20.99 22.11 3.87
CA GLY A 198 20.85 22.60 2.50
C GLY A 198 19.43 23.01 2.07
N TYR A 199 18.42 22.78 2.91
CA TYR A 199 17.04 23.22 2.68
C TYR A 199 16.62 24.30 3.69
N THR A 200 15.86 25.28 3.21
CA THR A 200 15.37 26.40 4.03
C THR A 200 13.91 26.70 3.74
N LEU A 201 13.21 27.19 4.76
CA LEU A 201 11.93 27.89 4.69
C LEU A 201 12.19 29.38 4.88
N LEU A 202 11.22 30.22 4.54
CA LEU A 202 11.22 31.63 4.93
C LEU A 202 10.45 31.79 6.24
N ASP A 203 10.99 32.53 7.21
CA ASP A 203 10.24 32.93 8.40
C ASP A 203 9.25 34.07 8.10
N GLY A 204 8.56 34.58 9.12
CA GLY A 204 7.60 35.69 8.97
C GLY A 204 8.21 37.00 8.48
N ASP A 205 9.53 37.17 8.62
CA ASP A 205 10.29 38.32 8.15
C ASP A 205 10.93 38.06 6.76
N GLY A 206 10.65 36.91 6.16
CA GLY A 206 11.21 36.50 4.87
C GLY A 206 12.67 36.04 4.93
N ARG A 207 13.21 35.73 6.12
CA ARG A 207 14.58 35.23 6.26
C ARG A 207 14.63 33.72 6.10
N PRO A 208 15.66 33.17 5.42
CA PRO A 208 15.82 31.74 5.31
C PRO A 208 16.16 31.12 6.66
N VAL A 209 15.33 30.17 7.11
CA VAL A 209 15.49 29.40 8.34
C VAL A 209 15.40 27.91 8.05
N ARG A 210 16.14 27.09 8.81
CA ARG A 210 16.08 25.62 8.71
C ARG A 210 14.98 25.04 9.60
N THR A 211 14.70 25.71 10.71
CA THR A 211 13.66 25.33 11.67
C THR A 211 12.68 26.47 11.78
N ILE A 212 11.40 26.13 11.75
CA ILE A 212 10.31 27.08 11.98
C ILE A 212 9.37 26.55 13.05
N ASP A 213 9.04 27.41 13.99
CA ASP A 213 8.25 27.08 15.17
C ASP A 213 6.82 27.57 15.02
N ASP A 214 5.91 26.97 15.80
CA ASP A 214 4.50 27.38 15.93
C ASP A 214 3.79 27.56 14.59
N VAL A 215 3.86 26.52 13.74
CA VAL A 215 3.27 26.49 12.41
C VAL A 215 2.08 25.54 12.34
N GLU A 216 1.23 25.73 11.34
CA GLU A 216 0.29 24.68 10.95
C GLU A 216 0.88 23.89 9.79
N VAL A 217 0.76 22.57 9.85
CA VAL A 217 1.24 21.69 8.80
C VAL A 217 0.14 20.82 8.22
N ARG A 218 0.26 20.51 6.93
CA ARG A 218 -0.57 19.56 6.21
C ARG A 218 0.31 18.74 5.30
N ILE A 219 0.13 17.42 5.27
CA ILE A 219 0.91 16.55 4.40
C ILE A 219 0.01 15.99 3.32
N GLU A 220 0.39 16.20 2.06
CA GLU A 220 -0.39 15.81 0.88
C GLU A 220 0.56 15.32 -0.21
N GLY A 221 0.29 14.14 -0.79
CA GLY A 221 1.04 13.64 -1.95
C GLY A 221 2.56 13.46 -1.75
N GLY A 222 3.03 13.29 -0.51
CA GLY A 222 4.47 13.23 -0.20
C GLY A 222 5.14 14.60 -0.07
N PHE A 223 4.36 15.66 0.10
CA PHE A 223 4.82 17.01 0.39
C PHE A 223 4.31 17.46 1.75
N LEU A 224 5.13 18.24 2.47
CA LEU A 224 4.75 18.96 3.67
C LEU A 224 4.43 20.40 3.28
N HIS A 225 3.18 20.80 3.47
CA HIS A 225 2.72 22.17 3.40
C HIS A 225 2.77 22.79 4.80
N ILE A 226 3.29 24.01 4.89
CA ILE A 226 3.58 24.71 6.13
C ILE A 226 2.97 26.10 6.02
N ARG A 227 2.07 26.43 6.94
CA ARG A 227 1.48 27.76 7.10
C ARG A 227 2.07 28.40 8.35
N ILE A 228 2.65 29.57 8.16
CA ILE A 228 3.17 30.38 9.25
C ILE A 228 2.06 31.34 9.67
N PRO A 229 1.69 31.37 10.97
CA PRO A 229 0.68 32.31 11.46
C PRO A 229 0.98 33.74 11.03
N ASN A 230 -0.06 34.49 10.68
CA ASN A 230 0.03 35.89 10.26
C ASN A 230 0.83 36.15 8.98
N THR A 231 1.14 35.12 8.19
CA THR A 231 1.68 35.28 6.82
C THR A 231 0.64 34.82 5.79
N PRO A 232 0.58 35.45 4.60
CA PRO A 232 -0.35 35.04 3.55
C PRO A 232 0.14 33.80 2.76
N THR A 233 1.34 33.29 3.05
CA THR A 233 2.03 32.29 2.24
C THR A 233 2.00 30.90 2.87
N VAL A 234 1.66 29.90 2.06
CA VAL A 234 1.92 28.49 2.37
C VAL A 234 3.19 28.08 1.67
N GLN A 235 4.16 27.57 2.43
CA GLN A 235 5.39 27.02 1.88
C GLN A 235 5.25 25.51 1.75
N THR A 236 5.83 24.94 0.69
CA THR A 236 5.73 23.51 0.41
C THR A 236 7.13 22.93 0.21
N VAL A 237 7.41 21.85 0.92
CA VAL A 237 8.67 21.09 0.77
C VAL A 237 8.35 19.63 0.52
N SER A 238 9.20 18.94 -0.23
CA SER A 238 9.08 17.49 -0.38
C SER A 238 9.33 16.79 0.96
N ALA A 239 8.62 15.70 1.26
CA ALA A 239 8.82 14.96 2.50
C ALA A 239 10.29 14.56 2.80
N PRO A 240 11.13 14.19 1.81
CA PRO A 240 12.55 13.93 2.06
C PRO A 240 13.37 15.13 2.55
N ALA A 241 12.88 16.36 2.35
CA ALA A 241 13.55 17.58 2.84
C ALA A 241 13.26 17.84 4.32
N VAL A 242 12.31 17.11 4.93
CA VAL A 242 11.90 17.29 6.31
C VAL A 242 12.69 16.35 7.19
N SER A 243 13.45 16.91 8.13
CA SER A 243 14.17 16.14 9.14
C SER A 243 13.29 15.72 10.31
N LEU A 244 12.43 16.63 10.81
CA LEU A 244 11.57 16.38 11.96
C LEU A 244 10.35 17.30 11.94
N ILE A 245 9.20 16.76 12.35
CA ILE A 245 7.99 17.53 12.69
C ILE A 245 7.61 17.17 14.12
N THR A 246 7.50 18.18 14.98
CA THR A 246 6.99 18.00 16.35
C THR A 246 5.58 18.54 16.41
N PHE A 247 4.56 17.67 16.49
CA PHE A 247 3.18 18.10 16.62
C PHE A 247 2.90 18.71 18.01
N ALA A 248 2.02 19.70 18.08
CA ALA A 248 1.47 20.13 19.37
C ALA A 248 0.52 19.05 19.90
N GLU A 249 0.53 18.81 21.21
CA GLU A 249 -0.47 17.96 21.86
C GLU A 249 -1.85 18.63 21.70
N SER A 250 -2.85 17.83 21.33
CA SER A 250 -4.25 18.24 21.16
C SER A 250 -4.96 18.43 22.49
#